data_AF-A0AAV5YLA7-F1
#
_entry.id   AF-A0AAV5YLA7-F1
#
_cell.length_a   1.000
_cell.length_b   1.000
_cell.length_c   1.000
_cell.angle_alpha   90.00
_cell.angle_beta   90.00
_cell.angle_gamma   90.00
#
_symmetry.space_group_name_H-M   'P 1'
#
loop_
_entity.id
_entity.type
_entity.pdbx_description
1 polymer ?
#
loop_
_entity_poly.entity_id
_entity_poly.type
_entity_poly.pdbx_seq_one_letter_code
_entity_poly.pdbx_strand_id
1 'polypeptide(L)'
;DDEFTDQKPGKILHEYRRGEMAACREIVFIPYYGSVDATPLFLMLMAEYLRWTDDRALLAELQPAIDAALGWLERSEYVTYASRSARGLANQGWKDSHDAIMHEDGELATGPIALVEVQGYKYAALRGIADVLDTQGRADDARRLRASADRLREKFLRDFWMEDEGYCALALDGDGAPCRVISSNPAHALWTGLLPPDRAEPIAKRLLGTAMFSGWGVRTLGVRGRRYNPMSYHDGSVWPHDTAIAAAGLRRYGFTDEFMTLATGLFEAAQYCDGRRLPELFCGFPRVPGYGPTPYPVACSPQAWAAGVVSQLLGEMLGLEPDAPQNRLTFRNPVLPEWLPWVEVRGLRVGQSRLDVVVTRGREGAAVEVLERHGGAEIVVRR
;
A
#
# COMPACT_ATOMS: atom_id res chain seq x y z
N ASP A 1 -15.42 -0.58 23.51
CA ASP A 1 -14.74 0.70 23.33
C ASP A 1 -13.81 0.84 24.52
N ASP A 2 -12.53 1.04 24.28
CA ASP A 2 -11.50 1.15 25.31
C ASP A 2 -10.52 2.27 24.91
N GLU A 3 -10.38 3.26 25.78
CA GLU A 3 -9.53 4.43 25.56
C GLU A 3 -8.05 4.07 25.64
N PHE A 4 -7.67 3.16 26.54
CA PHE A 4 -6.27 2.80 26.77
C PHE A 4 -5.65 2.10 25.56
N THR A 5 -6.45 1.26 24.88
CA THR A 5 -6.05 0.47 23.71
C THR A 5 -6.51 1.07 22.38
N ASP A 6 -7.09 2.28 22.38
CA ASP A 6 -7.69 2.93 21.20
C ASP A 6 -8.78 2.09 20.49
N GLN A 7 -9.40 1.15 21.20
CA GLN A 7 -10.40 0.23 20.63
C GLN A 7 -11.73 0.95 20.39
N LYS A 8 -12.26 0.83 19.16
CA LYS A 8 -13.62 1.26 18.80
C LYS A 8 -14.33 0.15 18.00
N PRO A 9 -15.68 0.05 18.06
CA PRO A 9 -16.40 -0.90 17.22
C PRO A 9 -16.06 -0.72 15.73
N GLY A 10 -15.68 -1.81 15.07
CA GLY A 10 -15.25 -1.84 13.66
C GLY A 10 -13.75 -1.58 13.43
N LYS A 11 -12.97 -1.22 14.45
CA LYS A 11 -11.51 -1.15 14.30
C LYS A 11 -10.89 -2.54 14.24
N ILE A 12 -9.91 -2.70 13.35
CA ILE A 12 -9.08 -3.90 13.24
C ILE A 12 -7.82 -3.70 14.09
N LEU A 13 -7.32 -4.82 14.65
CA LEU A 13 -6.15 -4.85 15.51
C LEU A 13 -4.90 -4.28 14.80
N HIS A 14 -4.16 -3.40 15.48
CA HIS A 14 -2.87 -2.90 15.02
C HIS A 14 -1.72 -3.81 15.47
N GLU A 15 -1.61 -4.04 16.78
CA GLU A 15 -0.51 -4.83 17.34
C GLU A 15 -0.93 -5.55 18.62
N TYR A 16 -0.38 -6.73 18.85
CA TYR A 16 -0.57 -7.51 20.07
C TYR A 16 0.75 -8.08 20.56
N ARG A 17 1.11 -7.72 21.80
CA ARG A 17 2.32 -8.23 22.47
C ARG A 17 1.95 -9.12 23.66
N ARG A 18 2.82 -10.08 23.93
CA ARG A 18 2.80 -10.93 25.14
C ARG A 18 4.06 -10.62 25.95
N GLY A 19 3.95 -10.57 27.28
CA GLY A 19 5.07 -10.31 28.18
C GLY A 19 4.66 -9.53 29.43
N GLU A 20 5.58 -9.36 30.38
CA GLU A 20 5.31 -8.71 31.68
C GLU A 20 4.84 -7.26 31.51
N MET A 21 5.51 -6.47 30.66
CA MET A 21 5.08 -5.08 30.40
C MET A 21 3.66 -5.02 29.84
N ALA A 22 3.27 -5.96 28.98
CA ALA A 22 1.92 -6.07 28.45
C ALA A 22 0.93 -6.49 29.56
N ALA A 23 1.27 -7.52 30.33
CA ALA A 23 0.44 -8.02 31.44
C ALA A 23 0.22 -6.97 32.55
N CYS A 24 1.23 -6.15 32.83
CA CYS A 24 1.21 -5.05 33.79
C CYS A 24 0.64 -3.74 33.23
N ARG A 25 0.20 -3.72 31.95
CA ARG A 25 -0.29 -2.52 31.24
C ARG A 25 0.70 -1.35 31.24
N GLU A 26 1.99 -1.68 31.21
CA GLU A 26 3.07 -0.71 30.99
C GLU A 26 3.20 -0.32 29.52
N ILE A 27 2.59 -1.07 28.61
CA ILE A 27 2.50 -0.74 27.19
C ILE A 27 1.06 -0.94 26.71
N VAL A 28 0.67 -0.23 25.67
CA VAL A 28 -0.70 -0.25 25.13
C VAL A 28 -1.01 -1.47 24.27
N PHE A 29 0.03 -2.22 23.85
CA PHE A 29 0.00 -3.35 22.91
C PHE A 29 -0.73 -4.61 23.43
N ILE A 30 -1.98 -4.48 23.89
CA ILE A 30 -2.73 -5.49 24.65
C ILE A 30 -4.23 -5.67 24.32
N PRO A 31 -4.55 -6.42 23.26
CA PRO A 31 -4.37 -6.00 21.88
C PRO A 31 -4.61 -4.48 21.67
N TYR A 32 -3.78 -3.82 20.86
CA TYR A 32 -3.83 -2.38 20.60
C TYR A 32 -4.45 -2.06 19.24
N TYR A 33 -5.33 -1.07 19.20
CA TYR A 33 -6.09 -0.67 18.03
C TYR A 33 -5.75 0.75 17.59
N GLY A 34 -4.62 1.33 18.02
CA GLY A 34 -4.20 2.68 17.63
C GLY A 34 -3.63 2.77 16.22
N SER A 35 -4.39 2.30 15.24
CA SER A 35 -4.15 2.48 13.82
C SER A 35 -5.38 3.04 13.12
N VAL A 36 -5.19 3.74 12.01
CA VAL A 36 -6.27 4.19 11.12
C VAL A 36 -6.27 3.53 9.75
N ASP A 37 -5.17 2.87 9.39
CA ASP A 37 -4.97 2.15 8.14
C ASP A 37 -5.42 0.68 8.20
N ALA A 38 -5.32 0.02 9.36
CA ALA A 38 -5.61 -1.42 9.48
C ALA A 38 -7.05 -1.78 9.06
N THR A 39 -8.05 -0.99 9.44
CA THR A 39 -9.45 -1.25 9.07
C THR A 39 -9.72 -1.16 7.57
N PRO A 40 -9.35 -0.08 6.85
CA PRO A 40 -9.53 -0.07 5.40
C PRO A 40 -8.64 -1.11 4.70
N LEU A 41 -7.42 -1.37 5.18
CA LEU A 41 -6.55 -2.43 4.61
C LEU A 41 -7.16 -3.83 4.76
N PHE A 42 -7.82 -4.13 5.88
CA PHE A 42 -8.56 -5.38 6.06
C PHE A 42 -9.66 -5.55 5.00
N LEU A 43 -10.46 -4.50 4.75
CA LEU A 43 -11.50 -4.54 3.74
C LEU A 43 -10.94 -4.66 2.31
N MET A 44 -9.84 -3.96 2.02
CA MET A 44 -9.12 -4.11 0.75
C MET A 44 -8.64 -5.54 0.54
N LEU A 45 -8.03 -6.14 1.57
CA LEU A 45 -7.56 -7.53 1.54
C LEU A 45 -8.71 -8.51 1.34
N MET A 46 -9.84 -8.32 2.02
CA MET A 46 -11.01 -9.17 1.84
C MET A 46 -11.55 -9.12 0.41
N ALA A 47 -11.62 -7.92 -0.19
CA ALA A 47 -12.03 -7.78 -1.59
C ALA A 47 -11.03 -8.46 -2.54
N GLU A 48 -9.73 -8.29 -2.32
CA GLU A 48 -8.69 -8.92 -3.12
C GLU A 48 -8.68 -10.45 -3.01
N TYR A 49 -8.80 -10.96 -1.79
CA TYR A 49 -8.91 -12.39 -1.53
C TYR A 49 -10.08 -13.01 -2.29
N LEU A 50 -11.24 -12.36 -2.29
CA LEU A 50 -12.42 -12.85 -2.99
C LEU A 50 -12.29 -12.77 -4.51
N ARG A 51 -11.55 -11.79 -5.05
CA ARG A 51 -11.21 -11.78 -6.48
C ARG A 51 -10.40 -13.00 -6.89
N TRP A 52 -9.55 -13.53 -6.01
CA TRP A 52 -8.76 -14.74 -6.25
C TRP A 52 -9.52 -16.05 -6.00
N THR A 53 -10.39 -16.10 -4.99
CA THR A 53 -10.92 -17.37 -4.47
C THR A 53 -12.41 -17.60 -4.68
N ASP A 54 -13.23 -16.53 -4.77
CA ASP A 54 -14.69 -16.59 -4.60
C ASP A 54 -15.12 -17.41 -3.36
N ASP A 55 -14.34 -17.36 -2.28
CA ASP A 55 -14.61 -18.12 -1.04
C ASP A 55 -15.77 -17.50 -0.24
N ARG A 56 -16.98 -17.96 -0.59
CA ARG A 56 -18.24 -17.52 0.01
C ARG A 56 -18.40 -17.97 1.47
N ALA A 57 -17.71 -19.04 1.87
CA ALA A 57 -17.78 -19.52 3.25
C ALA A 57 -17.06 -18.55 4.18
N LEU A 58 -15.82 -18.17 3.83
CA LEU A 58 -15.08 -17.17 4.61
C LEU A 58 -15.75 -15.79 4.57
N LEU A 59 -16.32 -15.40 3.42
CA LEU A 59 -17.10 -14.16 3.32
C LEU A 59 -18.27 -14.16 4.31
N ALA A 60 -19.05 -15.25 4.39
CA ALA A 60 -20.16 -15.36 5.33
C ALA A 60 -19.69 -15.33 6.79
N GLU A 61 -18.57 -16.00 7.11
CA GLU A 61 -17.96 -16.00 8.43
C GLU A 61 -17.53 -14.60 8.88
N LEU A 62 -16.87 -13.85 7.99
CA LEU A 62 -16.33 -12.53 8.29
C LEU A 62 -17.31 -11.38 8.01
N GLN A 63 -18.51 -11.65 7.51
CA GLN A 63 -19.52 -10.63 7.18
C GLN A 63 -19.78 -9.66 8.34
N PRO A 64 -19.96 -10.11 9.61
CA PRO A 64 -20.17 -9.19 10.72
C PRO A 64 -18.99 -8.24 10.95
N ALA A 65 -17.76 -8.70 10.73
CA ALA A 65 -16.56 -7.88 10.85
C ALA A 65 -16.45 -6.88 9.68
N ILE A 66 -16.78 -7.31 8.46
CA ILE A 66 -16.84 -6.45 7.27
C ILE A 66 -17.85 -5.32 7.47
N ASP A 67 -19.08 -5.65 7.91
CA ASP A 67 -20.14 -4.66 8.14
C ASP A 67 -19.74 -3.68 9.25
N ALA A 68 -19.12 -4.15 10.33
CA ALA A 68 -18.63 -3.29 11.41
C ALA A 68 -17.49 -2.37 10.94
N ALA A 69 -16.55 -2.88 10.14
CA ALA A 69 -15.45 -2.12 9.57
C ALA A 69 -15.95 -1.04 8.59
N LEU A 70 -16.89 -1.37 7.71
CA LEU A 70 -17.58 -0.40 6.85
C LEU A 70 -18.27 0.67 7.69
N GLY A 71 -19.06 0.26 8.69
CA GLY A 71 -19.74 1.16 9.61
C GLY A 71 -18.79 2.04 10.43
N TRP A 72 -17.51 1.68 10.56
CA TRP A 72 -16.48 2.54 11.13
C TRP A 72 -15.93 3.54 10.10
N LEU A 73 -15.63 3.10 8.88
CA LEU A 73 -15.13 3.97 7.79
C LEU A 73 -16.12 5.05 7.34
N GLU A 74 -17.42 4.77 7.42
CA GLU A 74 -18.48 5.67 6.96
C GLU A 74 -18.90 6.73 8.01
N ARG A 75 -18.33 6.71 9.22
CA ARG A 75 -18.69 7.67 10.29
C ARG A 75 -18.28 9.10 10.02
N SER A 76 -17.27 9.29 9.17
CA SER A 76 -16.70 10.58 8.83
C SER A 76 -16.33 10.60 7.34
N GLU A 77 -16.22 11.79 6.76
CA GLU A 77 -15.80 11.92 5.37
C GLU A 77 -14.34 11.46 5.20
N TYR A 78 -13.43 11.97 6.02
CA TYR A 78 -12.06 11.49 6.13
C TYR A 78 -11.88 10.55 7.32
N VAL A 79 -11.02 9.56 7.15
CA VAL A 79 -10.53 8.75 8.28
C VAL A 79 -9.41 9.54 8.95
N THR A 80 -9.61 9.88 10.22
CA THR A 80 -8.66 10.66 11.01
C THR A 80 -8.24 9.91 12.27
N TYR A 81 -7.06 10.23 12.80
CA TYR A 81 -6.65 9.81 14.15
C TYR A 81 -6.37 10.98 15.05
N ALA A 82 -6.64 10.77 16.33
CA ALA A 82 -6.02 11.46 17.45
C ALA A 82 -5.86 10.39 18.53
N SER A 83 -4.65 10.18 19.04
CA SER A 83 -4.41 9.17 20.08
C SER A 83 -5.28 9.49 21.29
N ARG A 84 -6.09 8.52 21.72
CA ARG A 84 -6.87 8.65 22.96
C ARG A 84 -6.05 8.23 24.17
N SER A 85 -5.07 7.36 23.95
CA SER A 85 -4.19 6.88 25.01
C SER A 85 -2.99 7.81 25.19
N ALA A 86 -2.72 8.23 26.43
CA ALA A 86 -1.51 8.97 26.80
C ALA A 86 -0.21 8.17 26.57
N ARG A 87 -0.32 6.84 26.39
CA ARG A 87 0.79 5.93 26.09
C ARG A 87 0.68 5.34 24.68
N GLY A 88 -0.29 5.80 23.90
CA GLY A 88 -0.53 5.37 22.52
C GLY A 88 0.51 5.95 21.57
N LEU A 89 0.50 5.45 20.34
CA LEU A 89 1.30 6.00 19.26
C LEU A 89 0.80 7.41 18.92
N ALA A 90 1.73 8.36 18.79
CA ALA A 90 1.41 9.72 18.39
C ALA A 90 0.85 9.76 16.96
N ASN A 91 1.46 8.99 16.06
CA ASN A 91 1.00 8.78 14.69
C ASN A 91 0.44 7.37 14.52
N GLN A 92 -0.74 7.25 13.93
CA GLN A 92 -1.49 5.99 13.84
C GLN A 92 -1.63 5.46 12.40
N GLY A 93 -0.79 5.93 11.48
CA GLY A 93 -0.64 5.32 10.15
C GLY A 93 0.62 4.46 10.08
N TRP A 94 0.96 3.95 8.89
CA TRP A 94 2.15 3.12 8.70
C TRP A 94 3.44 3.83 9.09
N LYS A 95 3.52 5.16 8.91
CA LYS A 95 4.55 6.01 9.51
C LYS A 95 4.17 6.37 10.94
N ASP A 96 4.45 5.45 11.85
CA ASP A 96 4.02 5.53 13.25
C ASP A 96 5.02 6.24 14.19
N SER A 97 6.18 6.68 13.70
CA SER A 97 7.12 7.45 14.52
C SER A 97 6.55 8.83 14.84
N HIS A 98 6.80 9.30 16.07
CA HIS A 98 6.24 10.55 16.60
C HIS A 98 6.55 11.81 15.78
N ASP A 99 7.61 11.80 14.98
CA ASP A 99 8.14 12.92 14.22
C ASP A 99 7.82 12.88 12.72
N ALA A 100 7.08 11.87 12.26
CA ALA A 100 6.90 11.58 10.83
C ALA A 100 5.92 12.49 10.08
N ILE A 101 5.02 13.19 10.78
CA ILE A 101 3.97 14.02 10.17
C ILE A 101 4.19 15.48 10.55
N MET A 102 4.58 16.27 9.56
CA MET A 102 5.00 17.65 9.75
C MET A 102 4.52 18.58 8.63
N HIS A 103 4.46 19.87 8.96
CA HIS A 103 4.30 20.95 8.00
C HIS A 103 5.64 21.28 7.32
N GLU A 104 5.57 22.12 6.29
CA GLU A 104 6.71 22.53 5.47
C GLU A 104 7.82 23.22 6.28
N ASP A 105 7.46 23.93 7.35
CA ASP A 105 8.37 24.57 8.30
C ASP A 105 8.99 23.61 9.33
N GLY A 106 8.57 22.34 9.33
CA GLY A 106 9.03 21.29 10.23
C GLY A 106 8.29 21.24 11.56
N GLU A 107 7.29 22.09 11.80
CA GLU A 107 6.39 21.93 12.93
C GLU A 107 5.58 20.64 12.78
N LEU A 108 5.38 19.90 13.88
CA LEU A 108 4.63 18.65 13.85
C LEU A 108 3.14 18.94 13.76
N ALA A 109 2.44 18.17 12.92
CA ALA A 109 1.00 18.30 12.77
C ALA A 109 0.30 17.94 14.09
N THR A 110 -0.78 18.65 14.41
CA THR A 110 -1.61 18.36 15.58
C THR A 110 -2.92 17.70 15.16
N GLY A 111 -3.43 16.79 15.99
CA GLY A 111 -4.62 16.01 15.66
C GLY A 111 -5.94 16.77 15.82
N PRO A 112 -7.03 16.26 15.22
CA PRO A 112 -7.10 15.00 14.47
C PRO A 112 -6.47 15.07 13.07
N ILE A 113 -5.58 14.13 12.73
CA ILE A 113 -4.82 14.12 11.46
C ILE A 113 -5.50 13.19 10.45
N ALA A 114 -5.65 13.63 9.20
CA ALA A 114 -6.05 12.82 8.05
C ALA A 114 -4.85 12.54 7.13
N LEU A 115 -4.39 11.28 7.06
CA LEU A 115 -3.24 10.89 6.22
C LEU A 115 -3.67 10.65 4.77
N VAL A 116 -2.79 11.02 3.83
CA VAL A 116 -3.04 10.89 2.38
C VAL A 116 -3.27 9.44 1.95
N GLU A 117 -2.47 8.50 2.44
CA GLU A 117 -2.57 7.08 2.09
C GLU A 117 -3.84 6.43 2.63
N VAL A 118 -4.27 6.81 3.83
CA VAL A 118 -5.44 6.22 4.50
C VAL A 118 -6.72 6.58 3.75
N GLN A 119 -6.79 7.76 3.14
CA GLN A 119 -7.94 8.12 2.30
C GLN A 119 -7.94 7.28 1.02
N GLY A 120 -6.76 6.99 0.45
CA GLY A 120 -6.60 6.00 -0.61
C GLY A 120 -7.11 4.62 -0.20
N TYR A 121 -6.74 4.15 0.98
CA TYR A 121 -7.19 2.83 1.46
C TYR A 121 -8.70 2.79 1.67
N LYS A 122 -9.31 3.84 2.24
CA LYS A 122 -10.77 3.95 2.36
C LYS A 122 -11.43 3.91 0.99
N TYR A 123 -10.89 4.64 0.01
CA TYR A 123 -11.42 4.63 -1.35
C TYR A 123 -11.40 3.21 -1.96
N ALA A 124 -10.25 2.54 -1.91
CA ALA A 124 -10.10 1.19 -2.43
C ALA A 124 -10.97 0.16 -1.70
N ALA A 125 -11.10 0.28 -0.37
CA ALA A 125 -12.00 -0.53 0.44
C ALA A 125 -13.46 -0.37 0.02
N LEU A 126 -13.95 0.87 -0.12
CA LEU A 126 -15.33 1.14 -0.54
C LEU A 126 -15.62 0.58 -1.94
N ARG A 127 -14.67 0.73 -2.88
CA ARG A 127 -14.81 0.17 -4.24
C ARG A 127 -14.80 -1.36 -4.22
N GLY A 128 -13.81 -1.96 -3.58
CA GLY A 128 -13.65 -3.41 -3.54
C GLY A 128 -14.83 -4.10 -2.84
N ILE A 129 -15.30 -3.56 -1.72
CA ILE A 129 -16.46 -4.13 -1.03
C ILE A 129 -17.75 -3.88 -1.81
N ALA A 130 -17.89 -2.78 -2.56
CA ALA A 130 -19.03 -2.62 -3.46
C ALA A 130 -19.12 -3.74 -4.50
N ASP A 131 -17.97 -4.15 -5.06
CA ASP A 131 -17.92 -5.27 -6.00
C ASP A 131 -18.32 -6.59 -5.31
N VAL A 132 -17.87 -6.82 -4.08
CA VAL A 132 -18.28 -7.98 -3.27
C VAL A 132 -19.80 -7.99 -3.04
N LEU A 133 -20.39 -6.85 -2.68
CA LEU A 133 -21.82 -6.69 -2.43
C LEU A 133 -22.67 -6.98 -3.67
N ASP A 134 -22.19 -6.64 -4.88
CA ASP A 134 -22.88 -7.00 -6.12
C ASP A 134 -22.97 -8.52 -6.29
N THR A 135 -21.93 -9.28 -5.93
CA THR A 135 -21.95 -10.75 -6.00
C THR A 135 -22.90 -11.40 -4.97
N GLN A 136 -23.30 -10.64 -3.95
CA GLN A 136 -24.31 -11.01 -2.95
C GLN A 136 -25.72 -10.53 -3.33
N GLY A 137 -25.90 -9.86 -4.48
CA GLY A 137 -27.18 -9.27 -4.90
C GLY A 137 -27.56 -7.99 -4.16
N ARG A 138 -26.64 -7.36 -3.41
CA ARG A 138 -26.86 -6.13 -2.64
C ARG A 138 -26.52 -4.87 -3.46
N ALA A 139 -27.13 -4.76 -4.63
CA ALA A 139 -26.79 -3.73 -5.62
C ALA A 139 -27.00 -2.27 -5.14
N ASP A 140 -28.00 -2.02 -4.29
CA ASP A 140 -28.23 -0.70 -3.70
C ASP A 140 -27.10 -0.28 -2.76
N ASP A 141 -26.66 -1.19 -1.89
CA ASP A 141 -25.53 -0.95 -0.99
C ASP A 141 -24.24 -0.73 -1.78
N ALA A 142 -24.01 -1.54 -2.82
CA ALA A 142 -22.86 -1.38 -3.72
C ALA A 142 -22.86 0.00 -4.40
N ARG A 143 -24.00 0.46 -4.92
CA ARG A 143 -24.15 1.82 -5.48
C ARG A 143 -23.85 2.91 -4.45
N ARG A 144 -24.35 2.75 -3.22
CA ARG A 144 -24.11 3.69 -2.11
C ARG A 144 -22.62 3.80 -1.77
N LEU A 145 -21.91 2.67 -1.67
CA LEU A 145 -20.47 2.65 -1.39
C LEU A 145 -19.67 3.29 -2.54
N ARG A 146 -20.01 2.99 -3.80
CA ARG A 146 -19.37 3.63 -4.97
C ARG A 146 -19.56 5.15 -4.96
N ALA A 147 -20.78 5.63 -4.70
CA ALA A 147 -21.04 7.07 -4.59
C ALA A 147 -20.28 7.72 -3.42
N SER A 148 -20.09 7.00 -2.31
CA SER A 148 -19.25 7.44 -1.19
C SER A 148 -17.78 7.57 -1.58
N ALA A 149 -17.26 6.59 -2.33
CA ALA A 149 -15.89 6.63 -2.86
C ALA A 149 -15.70 7.77 -3.87
N ASP A 150 -16.68 8.04 -4.74
CA ASP A 150 -16.64 9.16 -5.68
C ASP A 150 -16.60 10.53 -4.97
N ARG A 151 -17.46 10.73 -3.94
CA ARG A 151 -17.42 11.95 -3.12
C ARG A 151 -16.09 12.11 -2.37
N LEU A 152 -15.55 11.01 -1.82
CA LEU A 152 -14.24 11.01 -1.17
C LEU A 152 -13.14 11.47 -2.13
N ARG A 153 -13.13 10.99 -3.37
CA ARG A 153 -12.17 11.41 -4.39
C ARG A 153 -12.27 12.90 -4.70
N GLU A 154 -13.46 13.41 -4.93
CA GLU A 154 -13.67 14.84 -5.21
C GLU A 154 -13.19 15.71 -4.05
N LYS A 155 -13.54 15.33 -2.81
CA LYS A 155 -13.10 16.01 -1.60
C LYS A 155 -11.57 15.97 -1.46
N PHE A 156 -10.98 14.79 -1.60
CA PHE A 156 -9.54 14.56 -1.54
C PHE A 156 -8.77 15.43 -2.52
N LEU A 157 -9.19 15.49 -3.78
CA LEU A 157 -8.52 16.32 -4.79
C LEU A 157 -8.60 17.80 -4.48
N ARG A 158 -9.66 18.27 -3.81
CA ARG A 158 -9.76 19.67 -3.38
C ARG A 158 -8.84 19.98 -2.21
N ASP A 159 -8.77 19.09 -1.22
CA ASP A 159 -8.16 19.40 0.07
C ASP A 159 -6.67 18.97 0.15
N PHE A 160 -6.28 17.86 -0.51
CA PHE A 160 -4.91 17.32 -0.46
C PHE A 160 -4.02 17.72 -1.64
N TRP A 161 -4.58 18.09 -2.79
CA TRP A 161 -3.78 18.39 -3.97
C TRP A 161 -3.13 19.77 -3.88
N MET A 162 -1.81 19.82 -3.97
CA MET A 162 -1.00 21.03 -3.98
C MET A 162 -0.72 21.41 -5.43
N GLU A 163 -1.56 22.30 -5.97
CA GLU A 163 -1.56 22.57 -7.42
C GLU A 163 -0.27 23.25 -7.91
N ASP A 164 0.39 24.02 -7.04
CA ASP A 164 1.68 24.64 -7.30
C ASP A 164 2.86 23.64 -7.30
N GLU A 165 2.72 22.55 -6.55
CA GLU A 165 3.72 21.49 -6.45
C GLU A 165 3.47 20.32 -7.43
N GLY A 166 2.25 20.21 -7.98
CA GLY A 166 1.83 19.05 -8.75
C GLY A 166 1.92 17.75 -7.95
N TYR A 167 1.55 17.79 -6.67
CA TYR A 167 1.73 16.69 -5.72
C TYR A 167 0.65 16.69 -4.65
N CYS A 168 0.52 15.60 -3.88
CA CYS A 168 -0.38 15.58 -2.72
C CYS A 168 0.37 15.99 -1.44
N ALA A 169 -0.29 16.76 -0.58
CA ALA A 169 0.13 16.96 0.80
C ALA A 169 0.20 15.59 1.53
N LEU A 170 1.09 15.48 2.51
CA LEU A 170 1.26 14.26 3.32
C LEU A 170 0.01 13.95 4.15
N ALA A 171 -0.61 15.00 4.69
CA ALA A 171 -1.75 14.92 5.59
C ALA A 171 -2.53 16.24 5.61
N LEU A 172 -3.70 16.22 6.24
CA LEU A 172 -4.34 17.40 6.81
C LEU A 172 -4.26 17.31 8.34
N ASP A 173 -3.96 18.41 9.00
CA ASP A 173 -3.96 18.49 10.47
C ASP A 173 -5.39 18.73 11.04
N GLY A 174 -5.47 18.95 12.35
CA GLY A 174 -6.72 19.19 13.07
C GLY A 174 -7.49 20.46 12.66
N ASP A 175 -6.79 21.46 12.13
CA ASP A 175 -7.39 22.68 11.60
C ASP A 175 -7.74 22.55 10.09
N GLY A 176 -7.45 21.38 9.50
CA GLY A 176 -7.63 21.12 8.08
C GLY A 176 -6.53 21.71 7.20
N ALA A 177 -5.43 22.19 7.78
CA ALA A 177 -4.31 22.74 7.05
C ALA A 177 -3.47 21.60 6.43
N PRO A 178 -3.06 21.74 5.15
CA PRO A 178 -2.27 20.72 4.49
C PRO A 178 -0.83 20.69 5.04
N CYS A 179 -0.37 19.48 5.36
CA CYS A 179 1.04 19.18 5.62
C CYS A 179 1.80 19.12 4.27
N ARG A 180 2.23 20.29 3.80
CA ARG A 180 2.81 20.51 2.45
C ARG A 180 4.26 20.03 2.33
N VAL A 181 4.47 18.72 2.46
CA VAL A 181 5.79 18.08 2.34
C VAL A 181 5.81 17.02 1.25
N ILE A 182 6.96 16.89 0.59
CA ILE A 182 7.17 15.88 -0.45
C ILE A 182 7.63 14.58 0.20
N SER A 183 6.72 13.61 0.29
CA SER A 183 6.94 12.28 0.88
C SER A 183 6.59 11.18 -0.12
N SER A 184 6.83 9.92 0.26
CA SER A 184 6.45 8.75 -0.53
C SER A 184 4.95 8.43 -0.44
N ASN A 185 4.26 8.87 0.62
CA ASN A 185 2.87 8.52 0.92
C ASN A 185 1.88 8.73 -0.25
N PRO A 186 1.98 9.80 -1.07
CA PRO A 186 1.08 9.97 -2.22
C PRO A 186 1.10 8.82 -3.24
N ALA A 187 2.16 8.01 -3.27
CA ALA A 187 2.23 6.83 -4.13
C ALA A 187 1.17 5.78 -3.77
N HIS A 188 0.71 5.75 -2.51
CA HIS A 188 -0.40 4.89 -2.06
C HIS A 188 -1.75 5.34 -2.64
N ALA A 189 -1.94 6.65 -2.86
CA ALA A 189 -3.11 7.19 -3.55
C ALA A 189 -3.13 6.81 -5.04
N LEU A 190 -1.95 6.61 -5.66
CA LEU A 190 -1.85 5.97 -6.96
C LEU A 190 -2.23 4.48 -6.87
N TRP A 191 -1.56 3.72 -6.00
CA TRP A 191 -1.81 2.27 -5.83
C TRP A 191 -3.29 1.92 -5.66
N THR A 192 -3.98 2.70 -4.84
CA THR A 192 -5.42 2.54 -4.54
C THR A 192 -6.36 3.00 -5.66
N GLY A 193 -5.84 3.69 -6.69
CA GLY A 193 -6.64 4.23 -7.79
C GLY A 193 -7.51 5.44 -7.40
N LEU A 194 -7.20 6.10 -6.28
CA LEU A 194 -7.91 7.27 -5.81
C LEU A 194 -7.68 8.47 -6.74
N LEU A 195 -6.45 8.64 -7.22
CA LEU A 195 -6.09 9.74 -8.11
C LEU A 195 -6.62 9.55 -9.54
N PRO A 196 -7.01 10.62 -10.24
CA PRO A 196 -7.33 10.51 -11.66
C PRO A 196 -6.04 10.45 -12.51
N PRO A 197 -6.10 9.92 -13.75
CA PRO A 197 -4.92 9.65 -14.55
C PRO A 197 -4.01 10.86 -14.83
N ASP A 198 -4.58 12.05 -14.95
CA ASP A 198 -3.87 13.30 -15.20
C ASP A 198 -2.97 13.75 -14.02
N ARG A 199 -3.19 13.19 -12.81
CA ARG A 199 -2.37 13.48 -11.62
C ARG A 199 -1.21 12.52 -11.44
N ALA A 200 -1.16 11.43 -12.21
CA ALA A 200 -0.16 10.39 -12.00
C ALA A 200 1.23 10.76 -12.52
N GLU A 201 1.33 11.44 -13.67
CA GLU A 201 2.62 11.83 -14.26
C GLU A 201 3.43 12.79 -13.37
N PRO A 202 2.86 13.87 -12.80
CA PRO A 202 3.60 14.74 -11.87
C PRO A 202 4.14 14.01 -10.64
N ILE A 203 3.34 13.10 -10.06
CA ILE A 203 3.76 12.28 -8.92
C ILE A 203 4.90 11.34 -9.32
N ALA A 204 4.79 10.66 -10.46
CA ALA A 204 5.83 9.79 -10.99
C ALA A 204 7.17 10.52 -11.12
N LYS A 205 7.17 11.71 -11.74
CA LYS A 205 8.36 12.56 -11.87
C LYS A 205 8.97 12.91 -10.51
N ARG A 206 8.15 13.21 -9.50
CA ARG A 206 8.62 13.55 -8.15
C ARG A 206 9.22 12.35 -7.43
N LEU A 207 8.58 11.18 -7.51
CA LEU A 207 9.03 9.93 -6.88
C LEU A 207 10.37 9.45 -7.45
N LEU A 208 10.58 9.54 -8.76
CA LEU A 208 11.83 9.15 -9.42
C LEU A 208 12.89 10.26 -9.46
N GLY A 209 12.52 11.48 -9.08
CA GLY A 209 13.46 12.58 -8.93
C GLY A 209 14.50 12.28 -7.85
N THR A 210 15.71 12.86 -7.99
CA THR A 210 16.84 12.63 -7.07
C THR A 210 16.56 13.01 -5.62
N ALA A 211 15.56 13.87 -5.38
CA ALA A 211 15.09 14.21 -4.05
C ALA A 211 14.40 13.04 -3.34
N MET A 212 13.74 12.14 -4.07
CA MET A 212 12.98 11.01 -3.52
C MET A 212 13.69 9.70 -3.80
N PHE A 213 14.07 9.42 -5.05
CA PHE A 213 14.72 8.17 -5.41
C PHE A 213 16.20 8.16 -5.03
N SER A 214 16.62 7.16 -4.26
CA SER A 214 18.01 7.01 -3.83
C SER A 214 18.90 6.26 -4.82
N GLY A 215 18.31 5.66 -5.86
CA GLY A 215 18.98 4.65 -6.70
C GLY A 215 18.81 3.21 -6.18
N TRP A 216 18.29 3.05 -4.96
CA TRP A 216 17.88 1.75 -4.38
C TRP A 216 16.37 1.65 -4.18
N GLY A 217 15.71 2.77 -3.85
CA GLY A 217 14.27 2.85 -3.64
C GLY A 217 13.84 4.27 -3.32
N VAL A 218 12.55 4.44 -3.04
CA VAL A 218 11.95 5.75 -2.73
C VAL A 218 12.18 6.08 -1.26
N ARG A 219 12.71 7.26 -0.97
CA ARG A 219 12.85 7.79 0.39
C ARG A 219 11.49 8.13 0.97
N THR A 220 11.33 7.94 2.26
CA THR A 220 10.10 8.29 2.99
C THR A 220 9.82 9.80 2.98
N LEU A 221 10.86 10.62 3.00
CA LEU A 221 10.79 12.09 2.89
C LEU A 221 11.85 12.59 1.91
N GLY A 222 11.48 13.58 1.10
CA GLY A 222 12.40 14.17 0.13
C GLY A 222 13.53 14.96 0.77
N VAL A 223 14.71 14.97 0.14
CA VAL A 223 15.93 15.57 0.70
C VAL A 223 15.87 17.08 1.00
N ARG A 224 14.82 17.76 0.53
CA ARG A 224 14.56 19.19 0.80
C ARG A 224 13.65 19.43 2.01
N GLY A 225 13.04 18.37 2.56
CA GLY A 225 12.21 18.47 3.75
C GLY A 225 13.05 18.85 4.97
N ARG A 226 12.52 19.72 5.84
CA ARG A 226 13.28 20.23 6.99
C ARG A 226 13.68 19.17 8.00
N ARG A 227 12.85 18.13 8.14
CA ARG A 227 13.13 16.97 9.01
C ARG A 227 13.90 15.86 8.29
N TYR A 228 14.31 16.08 7.04
CA TYR A 228 15.00 15.05 6.28
C TYR A 228 16.27 14.57 6.98
N ASN A 229 16.34 13.28 7.20
CA ASN A 229 17.51 12.58 7.67
C ASN A 229 17.56 11.19 7.00
N PRO A 230 18.59 10.87 6.20
CA PRO A 230 18.69 9.57 5.53
C PRO A 230 18.78 8.39 6.50
N MET A 231 19.06 8.64 7.78
CA MET A 231 19.11 7.65 8.86
C MET A 231 17.91 7.76 9.82
N SER A 232 16.89 8.57 9.51
CA SER A 232 15.64 8.59 10.29
C SER A 232 14.78 7.38 9.94
N TYR A 233 13.99 6.90 10.90
CA TYR A 233 13.07 5.79 10.72
C TYR A 233 12.02 6.08 9.64
N HIS A 234 11.38 7.26 9.64
CA HIS A 234 10.35 7.66 8.66
C HIS A 234 10.59 9.00 7.93
N ASP A 235 11.73 9.67 8.16
CA ASP A 235 12.03 10.99 7.57
C ASP A 235 13.20 10.98 6.58
N GLY A 236 13.41 9.88 5.87
CA GLY A 236 14.42 9.84 4.81
C GLY A 236 15.02 8.47 4.51
N SER A 237 14.75 7.46 5.34
CA SER A 237 15.03 6.05 5.02
C SER A 237 14.27 5.57 3.79
N VAL A 238 14.67 4.40 3.28
CA VAL A 238 13.96 3.68 2.21
C VAL A 238 13.36 2.41 2.79
N TRP A 239 12.04 2.27 2.62
CA TRP A 239 11.29 1.10 3.02
C TRP A 239 10.95 0.27 1.77
N PRO A 240 11.37 -1.02 1.69
CA PRO A 240 11.11 -1.82 0.50
C PRO A 240 9.62 -1.99 0.18
N HIS A 241 8.77 -2.17 1.19
CA HIS A 241 7.32 -2.29 0.99
C HIS A 241 6.70 -1.00 0.41
N ASP A 242 7.10 0.16 0.92
CA ASP A 242 6.64 1.47 0.46
C ASP A 242 7.09 1.75 -0.97
N THR A 243 8.34 1.41 -1.31
CA THR A 243 8.84 1.47 -2.69
C THR A 243 8.07 0.53 -3.62
N ALA A 244 7.71 -0.67 -3.16
CA ALA A 244 6.92 -1.63 -3.93
C ALA A 244 5.49 -1.14 -4.17
N ILE A 245 4.87 -0.49 -3.17
CA ILE A 245 3.56 0.15 -3.33
C ILE A 245 3.65 1.31 -4.33
N ALA A 246 4.71 2.12 -4.28
CA ALA A 246 4.94 3.15 -5.27
C ALA A 246 5.07 2.58 -6.69
N ALA A 247 5.82 1.49 -6.84
CA ALA A 247 5.97 0.77 -8.10
C ALA A 247 4.62 0.24 -8.61
N ALA A 248 3.82 -0.42 -7.76
CA ALA A 248 2.49 -0.92 -8.09
C ALA A 248 1.52 0.23 -8.49
N GLY A 249 1.60 1.36 -7.77
CA GLY A 249 0.88 2.58 -8.12
C GLY A 249 1.23 3.07 -9.52
N LEU A 250 2.51 3.22 -9.84
CA LEU A 250 2.96 3.63 -11.18
C LEU A 250 2.52 2.65 -12.26
N ARG A 251 2.66 1.35 -11.98
CA ARG A 251 2.24 0.27 -12.88
C ARG A 251 0.75 0.37 -13.22
N ARG A 252 -0.11 0.65 -12.25
CA ARG A 252 -1.57 0.82 -12.43
C ARG A 252 -1.91 1.85 -13.51
N TYR A 253 -1.17 2.96 -13.57
CA TYR A 253 -1.39 4.06 -14.53
C TYR A 253 -0.57 3.95 -15.82
N GLY A 254 0.16 2.84 -16.02
CA GLY A 254 0.90 2.59 -17.26
C GLY A 254 2.32 3.17 -17.29
N PHE A 255 2.85 3.66 -16.16
CA PHE A 255 4.24 4.10 -16.02
C PHE A 255 5.17 2.89 -15.85
N THR A 256 5.28 2.09 -16.91
CA THR A 256 5.99 0.79 -16.91
C THR A 256 7.49 0.95 -16.71
N ASP A 257 8.10 1.98 -17.31
CA ASP A 257 9.55 2.21 -17.20
C ASP A 257 9.93 2.67 -15.78
N GLU A 258 9.10 3.51 -15.18
CA GLU A 258 9.23 3.94 -13.80
C GLU A 258 9.03 2.78 -12.81
N PHE A 259 8.03 1.93 -13.06
CA PHE A 259 7.84 0.68 -12.33
C PHE A 259 9.11 -0.20 -12.40
N MET A 260 9.66 -0.41 -13.61
CA MET A 260 10.87 -1.22 -13.80
C MET A 260 12.09 -0.64 -13.10
N THR A 261 12.21 0.68 -13.05
CA THR A 261 13.28 1.37 -12.33
C THR A 261 13.22 1.06 -10.84
N LEU A 262 12.05 1.18 -10.21
CA LEU A 262 11.88 0.89 -8.79
C LEU A 262 12.04 -0.60 -8.47
N ALA A 263 11.44 -1.49 -9.28
CA ALA A 263 11.57 -2.93 -9.12
C ALA A 263 13.02 -3.40 -9.25
N THR A 264 13.77 -2.85 -10.21
CA THR A 264 15.20 -3.14 -10.38
C THR A 264 16.03 -2.62 -9.21
N GLY A 265 15.76 -1.41 -8.73
CA GLY A 265 16.44 -0.86 -7.55
C GLY A 265 16.30 -1.76 -6.31
N LEU A 266 15.09 -2.28 -6.06
CA LEU A 266 14.85 -3.21 -4.96
C LEU A 266 15.50 -4.57 -5.18
N PHE A 267 15.46 -5.11 -6.40
CA PHE A 267 16.15 -6.36 -6.75
C PHE A 267 17.67 -6.24 -6.52
N GLU A 268 18.28 -5.14 -6.99
CA GLU A 268 19.70 -4.88 -6.78
C GLU A 268 20.04 -4.65 -5.30
N ALA A 269 19.20 -3.93 -4.55
CA ALA A 269 19.38 -3.75 -3.12
C ALA A 269 19.40 -5.10 -2.38
N ALA A 270 18.46 -5.99 -2.71
CA ALA A 270 18.38 -7.32 -2.12
C ALA A 270 19.66 -8.14 -2.31
N GLN A 271 20.42 -7.95 -3.40
CA GLN A 271 21.67 -8.65 -3.64
C GLN A 271 22.77 -8.36 -2.59
N TYR A 272 22.67 -7.23 -1.89
CA TYR A 272 23.58 -6.84 -0.81
C TYR A 272 23.09 -7.23 0.59
N CYS A 273 21.84 -7.69 0.72
CA CYS A 273 21.26 -8.06 1.99
C CYS A 273 21.52 -9.54 2.33
N ASP A 274 21.64 -9.83 3.62
CA ASP A 274 21.85 -11.20 4.08
C ASP A 274 20.71 -12.15 3.64
N GLY A 275 21.09 -13.30 3.09
CA GLY A 275 20.16 -14.26 2.48
C GLY A 275 19.36 -13.72 1.30
N ARG A 276 19.76 -12.58 0.71
CA ARG A 276 19.04 -11.86 -0.35
C ARG A 276 17.60 -11.48 0.01
N ARG A 277 17.38 -11.17 1.30
CA ARG A 277 16.07 -10.78 1.83
C ARG A 277 16.07 -9.29 2.11
N LEU A 278 15.07 -8.60 1.59
CA LEU A 278 14.86 -7.18 1.89
C LEU A 278 14.58 -7.02 3.40
N PRO A 279 15.30 -6.11 4.09
CA PRO A 279 15.01 -5.79 5.48
C PRO A 279 13.76 -4.92 5.56
N GLU A 280 13.31 -4.63 6.78
CA GLU A 280 12.27 -3.64 7.07
C GLU A 280 12.51 -2.29 6.38
N LEU A 281 13.73 -1.77 6.52
CA LEU A 281 14.19 -0.52 5.95
C LEU A 281 15.72 -0.51 5.84
N PHE A 282 16.24 0.42 5.03
CA PHE A 282 17.66 0.80 5.01
C PHE A 282 17.80 2.33 4.89
N CYS A 283 18.98 2.86 5.17
CA CYS A 283 19.21 4.30 5.16
C CYS A 283 19.08 4.86 3.72
N GLY A 284 18.46 6.02 3.56
CA GLY A 284 18.20 6.64 2.26
C GLY A 284 19.37 7.45 1.69
N PHE A 285 20.60 7.00 1.90
CA PHE A 285 21.75 7.58 1.21
C PHE A 285 21.66 7.31 -0.31
N PRO A 286 22.15 8.24 -1.15
CA PRO A 286 22.23 7.99 -2.59
C PRO A 286 23.12 6.79 -2.89
N ARG A 287 22.79 6.04 -3.93
CA ARG A 287 23.60 4.93 -4.43
C ARG A 287 24.97 5.43 -4.86
N VAL A 288 26.00 4.75 -4.36
CA VAL A 288 27.40 4.99 -4.72
C VAL A 288 27.92 3.78 -5.49
N PRO A 289 28.53 3.95 -6.68
CA PRO A 289 29.10 2.84 -7.43
C PRO A 289 30.07 2.00 -6.58
N GLY A 290 29.89 0.68 -6.58
CA GLY A 290 30.74 -0.25 -5.83
C GLY A 290 30.31 -0.51 -4.38
N TYR A 291 29.31 0.19 -3.87
CA TYR A 291 28.80 0.01 -2.50
C TYR A 291 27.32 -0.39 -2.52
N GLY A 292 26.90 -1.19 -1.52
CA GLY A 292 25.49 -1.51 -1.30
C GLY A 292 24.73 -0.40 -0.56
N PRO A 293 23.41 -0.56 -0.33
CA PRO A 293 22.64 0.32 0.53
C PRO A 293 23.22 0.31 1.96
N THR A 294 23.25 1.48 2.60
CA THR A 294 23.71 1.58 3.99
C THR A 294 22.67 0.95 4.93
N PRO A 295 23.03 -0.06 5.73
CA PRO A 295 22.09 -0.71 6.64
C PRO A 295 21.52 0.24 7.69
N TYR A 296 20.26 0.04 8.06
CA TYR A 296 19.67 0.69 9.23
C TYR A 296 19.90 -0.20 10.47
N PRO A 297 20.52 0.30 11.56
CA PRO A 297 21.08 -0.55 12.62
C PRO A 297 20.10 -1.50 13.33
N VAL A 298 18.83 -1.12 13.46
CA VAL A 298 17.81 -1.89 14.22
C VAL A 298 16.68 -2.41 13.33
N ALA A 299 16.90 -2.48 12.02
CA ALA A 299 15.90 -2.97 11.08
C ALA A 299 15.57 -4.45 11.34
N CYS A 300 14.28 -4.78 11.36
CA CYS A 300 13.85 -6.17 11.39
C CYS A 300 14.23 -6.87 10.06
N SER A 301 14.80 -8.09 10.14
CA SER A 301 15.10 -8.92 8.97
C SER A 301 14.96 -10.42 9.31
N PRO A 302 13.94 -11.13 8.77
CA PRO A 302 12.93 -10.64 7.84
C PRO A 302 11.84 -9.81 8.54
N GLN A 303 11.22 -8.88 7.82
CA GLN A 303 10.03 -8.15 8.26
C GLN A 303 8.85 -8.52 7.35
N ALA A 304 7.65 -8.62 7.92
CA ALA A 304 6.49 -9.22 7.25
C ALA A 304 6.05 -8.47 5.98
N TRP A 305 6.09 -7.13 5.99
CA TRP A 305 5.75 -6.32 4.81
C TRP A 305 6.83 -6.43 3.72
N ALA A 306 8.10 -6.41 4.11
CA ALA A 306 9.23 -6.59 3.21
C ALA A 306 9.24 -7.98 2.54
N ALA A 307 8.77 -9.01 3.25
CA ALA A 307 8.62 -10.35 2.68
C ALA A 307 7.56 -10.41 1.56
N GLY A 308 6.52 -9.57 1.61
CA GLY A 308 5.48 -9.49 0.57
C GLY A 308 5.93 -8.82 -0.73
N VAL A 309 7.04 -8.05 -0.71
CA VAL A 309 7.52 -7.25 -1.85
C VAL A 309 7.75 -8.08 -3.10
N VAL A 310 8.38 -9.25 -2.95
CA VAL A 310 8.71 -10.12 -4.10
C VAL A 310 7.45 -10.58 -4.82
N SER A 311 6.45 -11.04 -4.06
CA SER A 311 5.16 -11.48 -4.60
C SER A 311 4.39 -10.33 -5.25
N GLN A 312 4.39 -9.14 -4.64
CA GLN A 312 3.74 -7.96 -5.21
C GLN A 312 4.39 -7.60 -6.55
N LEU A 313 5.71 -7.40 -6.59
CA LEU A 313 6.42 -6.98 -7.81
C LEU A 313 6.28 -8.02 -8.92
N LEU A 314 6.33 -9.31 -8.60
CA LEU A 314 6.09 -10.37 -9.58
C LEU A 314 4.65 -10.31 -10.11
N GLY A 315 3.65 -10.13 -9.25
CA GLY A 315 2.26 -9.96 -9.67
C GLY A 315 2.06 -8.77 -10.63
N GLU A 316 2.72 -7.65 -10.35
CA GLU A 316 2.69 -6.43 -11.17
C GLU A 316 3.43 -6.57 -12.51
N MET A 317 4.55 -7.31 -12.53
CA MET A 317 5.28 -7.68 -13.76
C MET A 317 4.40 -8.54 -14.67
N LEU A 318 3.73 -9.54 -14.10
CA LEU A 318 2.83 -10.42 -14.82
C LEU A 318 1.49 -9.77 -15.15
N GLY A 319 1.15 -8.66 -14.48
CA GLY A 319 -0.11 -7.95 -14.65
C GLY A 319 -1.32 -8.81 -14.25
N LEU A 320 -1.22 -9.56 -13.15
CA LEU A 320 -2.26 -10.51 -12.75
C LEU A 320 -3.52 -9.78 -12.28
N GLU A 321 -4.63 -9.98 -12.98
CA GLU A 321 -5.96 -9.49 -12.60
C GLU A 321 -6.92 -10.70 -12.52
N PRO A 322 -7.15 -11.25 -11.32
CA PRO A 322 -8.04 -12.38 -11.11
C PRO A 322 -9.52 -11.93 -11.05
N ASP A 323 -10.39 -12.79 -11.54
CA ASP A 323 -11.84 -12.68 -11.43
C ASP A 323 -12.42 -14.08 -11.21
N ALA A 324 -12.26 -14.58 -9.99
CA ALA A 324 -12.75 -15.89 -9.58
C ALA A 324 -14.27 -16.09 -9.77
N PRO A 325 -15.15 -15.09 -9.51
CA PRO A 325 -16.57 -15.20 -9.80
C PRO A 325 -16.87 -15.52 -11.27
N GLN A 326 -16.07 -14.98 -12.21
CA GLN A 326 -16.16 -15.32 -13.65
C GLN A 326 -15.19 -16.42 -14.08
N ASN A 327 -14.46 -17.02 -13.13
CA ASN A 327 -13.39 -17.99 -13.35
C ASN A 327 -12.42 -17.53 -14.45
N ARG A 328 -11.94 -16.29 -14.36
CA ARG A 328 -11.03 -15.68 -15.34
C ARG A 328 -9.75 -15.19 -14.67
N LEU A 329 -8.61 -15.38 -15.35
CA LEU A 329 -7.35 -14.73 -15.02
C LEU A 329 -6.87 -13.91 -16.21
N THR A 330 -6.65 -12.61 -15.99
CA THR A 330 -6.09 -11.72 -17.00
C THR A 330 -4.62 -11.43 -16.70
N PHE A 331 -3.77 -11.47 -17.73
CA PHE A 331 -2.40 -10.97 -17.74
C PHE A 331 -2.42 -9.64 -18.49
N ARG A 332 -2.46 -8.53 -17.75
CA ARG A 332 -2.53 -7.17 -18.30
C ARG A 332 -1.13 -6.61 -18.53
N ASN A 333 -0.77 -6.44 -19.80
CA ASN A 333 0.46 -5.84 -20.28
C ASN A 333 1.70 -6.46 -19.62
N PRO A 334 1.84 -7.80 -19.61
CA PRO A 334 2.92 -8.47 -18.89
C PRO A 334 4.27 -8.02 -19.43
N VAL A 335 5.22 -7.81 -18.51
CA VAL A 335 6.53 -7.24 -18.82
C VAL A 335 7.56 -7.78 -17.82
N LEU A 336 8.77 -8.07 -18.30
CA LEU A 336 9.87 -8.56 -17.46
C LEU A 336 11.13 -7.69 -17.64
N PRO A 337 11.88 -7.41 -16.56
CA PRO A 337 13.12 -6.64 -16.62
C PRO A 337 14.27 -7.43 -17.27
N GLU A 338 15.38 -6.75 -17.57
CA GLU A 338 16.53 -7.36 -18.27
C GLU A 338 17.14 -8.54 -17.52
N TRP A 339 17.17 -8.43 -16.19
CA TRP A 339 17.71 -9.44 -15.31
C TRP A 339 16.78 -10.64 -15.10
N LEU A 340 15.54 -10.61 -15.62
CA LEU A 340 14.56 -11.70 -15.53
C LEU A 340 14.09 -12.12 -16.93
N PRO A 341 14.86 -12.97 -17.66
CA PRO A 341 14.53 -13.32 -19.03
C PRO A 341 13.24 -14.15 -19.16
N TRP A 342 12.91 -14.94 -18.13
CA TRP A 342 11.68 -15.71 -18.06
C TRP A 342 11.34 -16.02 -16.59
N VAL A 343 10.08 -16.35 -16.33
CA VAL A 343 9.58 -16.86 -15.04
C VAL A 343 8.54 -17.94 -15.26
N GLU A 344 8.61 -19.01 -14.48
CA GLU A 344 7.61 -20.07 -14.44
C GLU A 344 6.85 -20.00 -13.12
N VAL A 345 5.52 -19.94 -13.19
CA VAL A 345 4.64 -19.97 -12.02
C VAL A 345 3.81 -21.24 -12.10
N ARG A 346 4.01 -22.13 -11.13
CA ARG A 346 3.25 -23.39 -11.01
C ARG A 346 2.18 -23.28 -9.94
N GLY A 347 1.04 -23.88 -10.21
CA GLY A 347 -0.08 -23.95 -9.29
C GLY A 347 -0.72 -22.62 -8.97
N LEU A 348 -0.72 -21.68 -9.92
CA LEU A 348 -1.46 -20.43 -9.82
C LEU A 348 -2.95 -20.75 -9.80
N ARG A 349 -3.66 -20.35 -8.74
CA ARG A 349 -5.08 -20.66 -8.54
C ARG A 349 -5.93 -19.44 -8.82
N VAL A 350 -7.09 -19.65 -9.47
CA VAL A 350 -8.17 -18.66 -9.57
C VAL A 350 -9.49 -19.39 -9.47
N GLY A 351 -10.29 -19.06 -8.45
CA GLY A 351 -11.48 -19.82 -8.09
C GLY A 351 -11.16 -21.32 -7.94
N GLN A 352 -11.84 -22.14 -8.74
CA GLN A 352 -11.66 -23.61 -8.76
C GLN A 352 -10.62 -24.09 -9.77
N SER A 353 -9.99 -23.19 -10.52
CA SER A 353 -9.02 -23.52 -11.55
C SER A 353 -7.58 -23.39 -11.05
N ARG A 354 -6.68 -24.13 -11.68
CA ARG A 354 -5.23 -24.11 -11.41
C ARG A 354 -4.46 -24.10 -12.72
N LEU A 355 -3.42 -23.28 -12.78
CA LEU A 355 -2.62 -23.03 -13.98
C LEU A 355 -1.13 -23.11 -13.67
N ASP A 356 -0.38 -23.68 -14.61
CA ASP A 356 1.07 -23.55 -14.68
C ASP A 356 1.41 -22.74 -15.93
N VAL A 357 2.13 -21.64 -15.76
CA VAL A 357 2.43 -20.69 -16.85
C VAL A 357 3.90 -20.34 -16.90
N VAL A 358 4.41 -20.13 -18.11
CA VAL A 358 5.73 -19.55 -18.36
C VAL A 358 5.53 -18.19 -19.00
N VAL A 359 6.20 -17.18 -18.45
CA VAL A 359 6.23 -15.84 -19.02
C VAL A 359 7.65 -15.53 -19.45
N THR A 360 7.84 -15.23 -20.72
CA THR A 360 9.15 -14.96 -21.33
C THR A 360 9.24 -13.53 -21.82
N ARG A 361 10.34 -12.85 -21.52
CA ARG A 361 10.60 -11.48 -21.93
C ARG A 361 10.64 -11.36 -23.45
N GLY A 362 9.89 -10.41 -24.00
CA GLY A 362 9.93 -9.98 -25.40
C GLY A 362 10.57 -8.59 -25.55
N ARG A 363 10.53 -8.04 -26.77
CA ARG A 363 11.08 -6.69 -27.06
C ARG A 363 10.21 -5.56 -26.50
N GLU A 364 8.89 -5.71 -26.59
CA GLU A 364 7.89 -4.66 -26.23
C GLU A 364 6.95 -5.11 -25.10
N GLY A 365 7.26 -6.20 -24.41
CA GLY A 365 6.40 -6.82 -23.39
C GLY A 365 6.86 -8.23 -23.05
N ALA A 366 5.95 -9.11 -22.69
CA ALA A 366 6.24 -10.53 -22.43
C ALA A 366 5.22 -11.46 -23.11
N ALA A 367 5.69 -12.65 -23.49
CA ALA A 367 4.86 -13.73 -24.00
C ALA A 367 4.43 -14.62 -22.84
N VAL A 368 3.14 -15.00 -22.79
CA VAL A 368 2.58 -15.90 -21.78
C VAL A 368 2.24 -17.22 -22.46
N GLU A 369 2.81 -18.30 -21.96
CA GLU A 369 2.55 -19.67 -22.38
C GLU A 369 1.90 -20.44 -21.23
N VAL A 370 0.82 -21.16 -21.51
CA VAL A 370 0.13 -22.01 -20.54
C VAL A 370 0.64 -23.43 -20.70
N LEU A 371 1.37 -23.92 -19.70
CA LEU A 371 1.93 -25.26 -19.71
C LEU A 371 0.88 -26.30 -19.31
N GLU A 372 0.12 -26.00 -18.26
CA GLU A 372 -0.89 -26.89 -17.71
C GLU A 372 -2.10 -26.09 -17.24
N ARG A 373 -3.30 -26.65 -17.44
CA ARG A 373 -4.55 -26.07 -16.94
C ARG A 373 -5.47 -27.17 -16.41
N HIS A 374 -5.85 -27.01 -15.15
CA HIS A 374 -6.91 -27.76 -14.50
C HIS A 374 -8.10 -26.83 -14.24
N GLY A 375 -9.31 -27.28 -14.55
CA GLY A 375 -10.51 -26.46 -14.49
C GLY A 375 -10.76 -25.64 -15.75
N GLY A 376 -11.81 -24.81 -15.71
CA GLY A 376 -12.34 -24.10 -16.87
C GLY A 376 -11.95 -22.63 -16.97
N ALA A 377 -10.84 -22.21 -16.36
CA ALA A 377 -10.53 -20.78 -16.31
C ALA A 377 -10.31 -20.17 -17.70
N GLU A 378 -10.96 -19.04 -17.94
CA GLU A 378 -10.67 -18.16 -19.07
C GLU A 378 -9.34 -17.47 -18.82
N ILE A 379 -8.41 -17.56 -19.77
CA ILE A 379 -7.10 -16.92 -19.69
C ILE A 379 -7.08 -15.82 -20.74
N VAL A 380 -6.91 -14.58 -20.29
CA VAL A 380 -6.90 -13.40 -21.16
C VAL A 380 -5.54 -12.74 -21.08
N VAL A 381 -4.92 -12.48 -22.22
CA VAL A 381 -3.71 -11.64 -22.29
C VAL A 381 -4.10 -10.33 -22.96
N ARG A 382 -4.00 -9.22 -22.22
CA ARG A 382 -4.24 -7.86 -22.74
C ARG A 382 -2.89 -7.15 -22.88
N ARG A 383 -2.73 -6.36 -23.93
CA ARG A 383 -1.50 -5.60 -24.21
C ARG A 383 -1.77 -4.10 -24.16
#